data_AF-A0A4V3RXW8-F1
#
_entry.id   AF-A0A4V3RXW8-F1
#
_cell.length_a   1.000
_cell.length_b   1.000
_cell.length_c   1.000
_cell.angle_alpha   90.00
_cell.angle_beta   90.00
_cell.angle_gamma   90.00
#
_symmetry.space_group_name_H-M   'P 1'
#
loop_
_entity.id
_entity.type
_entity.pdbx_description
1 polymer ?
#
loop_
_entity_poly.entity_id
_entity_poly.type
_entity_poly.pdbx_seq_one_letter_code
_entity_poly.pdbx_strand_id
1 'polypeptide(L)'
;MIAELVERLSAGFQFLDWMVLIMAAIVAALVMTRWSQITAAALIAYAIDLAIRFAGLVMATENVPLNYAMSLALARLDEHGLAATLRPFLYFAAIAAIFWVKRRYGGR
;
A
#
# COMPACT_ATOMS: atom_id res chain seq x y z
N MET A 1 1.17 15.31 -20.84
CA MET A 1 0.85 13.88 -20.75
C MET A 1 1.55 13.18 -19.58
N ILE A 2 2.89 13.09 -19.53
CA ILE A 2 3.59 12.44 -18.39
C ILE A 2 3.40 13.21 -17.08
N ALA A 3 3.52 14.55 -17.10
CA ALA A 3 3.32 15.38 -15.91
C ALA A 3 1.91 15.23 -15.31
N GLU A 4 0.88 15.27 -16.17
CA GLU A 4 -0.52 15.07 -15.76
C GLU A 4 -0.79 13.65 -15.22
N LEU A 5 -0.12 12.63 -15.78
CA LEU A 5 -0.19 11.26 -15.28
C LEU A 5 0.39 11.16 -13.86
N VAL A 6 1.56 11.78 -13.63
CA VAL A 6 2.22 11.84 -12.31
C VAL A 6 1.38 12.62 -11.32
N GLU A 7 0.76 13.72 -11.74
CA GLU A 7 -0.08 14.57 -10.91
C GLU A 7 -1.33 13.82 -10.45
N ARG A 8 -2.04 13.13 -11.36
CA ARG A 8 -3.18 12.26 -11.03
C ARG A 8 -2.79 11.05 -10.19
N LEU A 9 -1.61 10.48 -10.42
CA LEU A 9 -1.05 9.43 -9.57
C LEU A 9 -0.87 9.95 -8.14
N SER A 10 -0.18 11.09 -8.01
CA SER A 10 0.17 11.68 -6.72
C SER A 10 -1.06 12.17 -5.95
N ALA A 11 -2.11 12.61 -6.64
CA ALA A 11 -3.39 12.97 -6.02
C ALA A 11 -4.05 11.79 -5.30
N GLY A 12 -3.81 10.55 -5.73
CA GLY A 12 -4.30 9.33 -5.08
C GLY A 12 -3.42 8.82 -3.92
N PHE A 13 -2.35 9.53 -3.55
CA PHE A 13 -1.49 9.19 -2.41
C PHE A 13 -1.35 10.38 -1.48
N GLN A 14 -1.93 10.26 -0.28
CA GLN A 14 -1.70 11.23 0.78
C GLN A 14 -0.33 11.02 1.44
N PHE A 15 0.16 12.03 2.15
CA PHE A 15 1.43 11.93 2.90
C PHE A 15 1.47 10.70 3.84
N LEU A 16 0.37 10.43 4.54
CA LEU A 16 0.25 9.26 5.41
C LEU A 16 0.38 7.94 4.63
N ASP A 17 -0.08 7.89 3.38
CA ASP A 17 0.02 6.69 2.54
C ASP A 17 1.47 6.35 2.26
N TRP A 18 2.30 7.35 1.97
CA TRP A 18 3.73 7.18 1.78
C TRP A 18 4.42 6.70 3.05
N MET A 19 4.04 7.24 4.22
CA MET A 19 4.59 6.80 5.50
C MET A 19 4.25 5.32 5.78
N VAL A 20 2.98 4.94 5.61
CA VAL A 20 2.52 3.56 5.82
C VAL A 20 3.23 2.61 4.85
N LEU A 21 3.36 2.99 3.58
CA LEU A 21 4.08 2.21 2.58
C LEU A 21 5.52 1.97 2.99
N ILE A 22 6.26 3.03 3.35
CA ILE A 22 7.67 2.93 3.74
C ILE A 22 7.81 2.07 5.00
N MET A 23 6.99 2.30 6.03
CA MET A 23 7.04 1.54 7.28
C MET A 23 6.76 0.05 7.06
N ALA A 24 5.70 -0.26 6.32
CA ALA A 24 5.36 -1.65 5.98
C ALA A 24 6.45 -2.29 5.11
N ALA A 25 7.06 -1.53 4.18
CA ALA A 25 8.15 -2.04 3.37
C ALA A 25 9.42 -2.36 4.19
N ILE A 26 9.74 -1.53 5.20
CA ILE A 26 10.83 -1.79 6.15
C ILE A 26 10.55 -3.08 6.94
N VAL A 27 9.36 -3.19 7.54
CA VAL A 27 8.97 -4.38 8.32
C VAL A 27 9.01 -5.64 7.46
N ALA A 28 8.44 -5.60 6.26
CA ALA A 28 8.44 -6.70 5.32
C ALA A 28 9.87 -7.12 4.93
N ALA A 29 10.74 -6.18 4.59
CA ALA A 29 12.14 -6.45 4.26
C ALA A 29 12.95 -6.99 5.47
N LEU A 30 12.59 -6.60 6.70
CA LEU A 30 13.20 -7.14 7.91
C LEU A 30 12.82 -8.60 8.15
N VAL A 31 11.52 -8.93 8.05
CA VAL A 31 10.99 -10.29 8.22
C VAL A 31 11.47 -11.23 7.12
N MET A 32 11.65 -10.70 5.90
CA MET A 32 12.15 -11.46 4.78
C MET A 32 13.57 -11.98 4.99
N THR A 33 13.75 -13.25 4.63
CA THR A 33 15.06 -13.95 4.66
C THR A 33 15.56 -14.31 3.26
N ARG A 34 14.66 -14.51 2.29
CA ARG A 34 15.00 -14.94 0.93
C ARG A 34 14.34 -14.05 -0.13
N TRP A 35 15.03 -13.87 -1.25
CA TRP A 35 14.52 -13.09 -2.40
C TRP A 35 13.22 -13.64 -3.00
N SER A 36 13.00 -14.96 -2.93
CA SER A 36 11.76 -15.58 -3.42
C SER A 36 10.51 -15.15 -2.63
N GLN A 37 10.67 -14.53 -1.46
CA GLN A 37 9.56 -14.09 -0.60
C GLN A 37 9.02 -12.70 -0.97
N ILE A 38 9.66 -11.96 -1.91
CA ILE A 38 9.30 -10.56 -2.20
C ILE A 38 7.84 -10.47 -2.64
N THR A 39 7.41 -11.41 -3.49
CA THR A 39 6.05 -11.46 -4.00
C THR A 39 5.02 -11.64 -2.89
N ALA A 40 5.25 -12.60 -2.01
CA ALA A 40 4.37 -12.84 -0.88
C ALA A 40 4.36 -11.64 0.09
N ALA A 41 5.54 -11.08 0.40
CA ALA A 41 5.67 -9.96 1.31
C ALA A 41 4.98 -8.69 0.82
N ALA A 42 5.13 -8.36 -0.47
CA ALA A 42 4.48 -7.22 -1.09
C ALA A 42 2.95 -7.38 -1.15
N LEU A 43 2.46 -8.57 -1.48
CA LEU A 43 1.01 -8.84 -1.48
C LEU A 43 0.42 -8.78 -0.07
N ILE A 44 1.11 -9.32 0.95
CA ILE A 44 0.66 -9.24 2.34
C ILE A 44 0.64 -7.79 2.83
N ALA A 45 1.71 -7.03 2.58
CA ALA A 45 1.78 -5.62 2.97
C ALA A 45 0.67 -4.80 2.31
N TYR A 46 0.45 -5.01 1.00
CA TYR A 46 -0.63 -4.36 0.27
C TYR A 46 -2.02 -4.76 0.78
N ALA A 47 -2.25 -6.06 1.05
CA ALA A 47 -3.53 -6.54 1.56
C ALA A 47 -3.85 -5.93 2.95
N ILE A 48 -2.84 -5.80 3.81
CA ILE A 48 -3.00 -5.15 5.12
C ILE A 48 -3.29 -3.66 4.96
N ASP A 49 -2.57 -2.95 4.09
CA ASP A 49 -2.85 -1.52 3.81
C ASP A 49 -4.28 -1.31 3.29
N LEU A 50 -4.73 -2.18 2.37
CA LEU A 50 -6.10 -2.16 1.85
C LEU A 50 -7.13 -2.42 2.97
N ALA A 51 -6.88 -3.41 3.81
CA ALA A 51 -7.78 -3.76 4.92
C ALA A 51 -7.90 -2.63 5.94
N ILE A 52 -6.79 -1.98 6.30
CA ILE A 52 -6.78 -0.84 7.23
C ILE A 52 -7.58 0.33 6.65
N ARG A 53 -7.40 0.66 5.37
CA ARG A 53 -8.15 1.73 4.69
C ARG A 53 -9.63 1.44 4.63
N PHE A 54 -9.98 0.22 4.22
CA PHE A 54 -11.36 -0.23 4.18
C PHE A 54 -12.01 -0.15 5.57
N ALA A 55 -11.34 -0.66 6.60
CA ALA A 55 -11.81 -0.58 7.97
C ALA A 55 -11.98 0.89 8.44
N GLY A 56 -11.03 1.77 8.12
CA GLY A 56 -11.13 3.19 8.43
C GLY A 56 -12.32 3.87 7.75
N LEU A 57 -12.59 3.54 6.49
CA LEU A 57 -13.75 4.06 5.74
C LEU A 57 -15.08 3.58 6.35
N VAL A 58 -15.16 2.31 6.75
CA VAL A 58 -16.35 1.75 7.41
C VAL A 58 -16.55 2.35 8.80
N MET A 59 -15.48 2.59 9.57
CA MET A 59 -15.57 3.23 10.89
C MET A 59 -15.93 4.71 10.80
N ALA A 60 -15.50 5.42 9.75
CA ALA A 60 -15.81 6.82 9.54
C ALA A 60 -17.28 7.09 9.17
N THR A 61 -18.04 6.07 8.78
CA THR A 61 -19.48 6.16 8.54
C THR A 61 -20.26 5.90 9.83
N GLU A 62 -20.15 6.82 10.79
CA GLU A 62 -20.95 6.78 12.01
C GLU A 62 -22.45 6.95 11.67
N ASN A 63 -23.30 6.10 12.24
CA ASN A 63 -24.77 6.08 12.07
C ASN A 63 -25.33 5.60 10.72
N VAL A 64 -24.51 5.00 9.85
CA VAL A 64 -24.98 4.36 8.61
C VAL A 64 -25.11 2.85 8.81
N PRO A 65 -26.20 2.20 8.34
CA PRO A 65 -26.31 0.74 8.36
C PRO A 65 -25.10 0.07 7.69
N LEU A 66 -24.59 -1.02 8.29
CA LEU A 66 -23.32 -1.65 7.89
C LEU A 66 -23.27 -2.03 6.40
N ASN A 67 -24.39 -2.48 5.83
CA ASN A 67 -24.51 -2.80 4.41
C ASN A 67 -24.26 -1.58 3.50
N TYR A 68 -24.73 -0.40 3.90
CA TYR A 68 -24.49 0.85 3.18
C TYR A 68 -23.09 1.43 3.45
N ALA A 69 -22.58 1.29 4.67
CA ALA A 69 -21.20 1.66 5.00
C ALA A 69 -20.20 0.87 4.16
N MET A 70 -20.41 -0.45 4.00
CA MET A 70 -19.56 -1.31 3.18
C MET A 70 -19.61 -0.96 1.70
N SER A 71 -20.78 -0.71 1.13
CA SER A 71 -20.91 -0.34 -0.29
C SER A 71 -20.28 1.03 -0.57
N LEU A 72 -20.45 1.99 0.35
CA LEU A 72 -19.81 3.31 0.26
C LEU A 72 -18.28 3.22 0.42
N ALA A 73 -17.80 2.40 1.34
CA ALA A 73 -16.37 2.17 1.53
C ALA A 73 -15.73 1.53 0.28
N LEU A 74 -16.42 0.57 -0.36
CA LEU A 74 -15.96 0.00 -1.64
C LEU A 74 -15.95 1.04 -2.76
N ALA A 75 -16.99 1.87 -2.86
CA ALA A 75 -17.05 2.93 -3.88
C ALA A 75 -15.92 3.97 -3.70
N ARG A 76 -15.63 4.38 -2.46
CA ARG A 76 -14.51 5.29 -2.16
C ARG A 76 -13.14 4.66 -2.34
N LEU A 77 -13.02 3.34 -2.14
CA LEU A 77 -11.78 2.62 -2.40
C LEU A 77 -11.45 2.58 -3.91
N ASP A 78 -12.47 2.61 -4.77
CA ASP A 78 -12.35 2.59 -6.23
C ASP A 78 -12.16 3.97 -6.87
N GLU A 79 -12.48 5.05 -6.15
CA GLU A 79 -12.45 6.44 -6.63
C GLU A 79 -11.05 6.90 -7.13
N HIS A 80 -10.00 6.18 -6.74
CA HIS A 80 -8.63 6.35 -7.24
C HIS A 80 -8.05 5.07 -7.87
N GLY A 81 -8.82 4.39 -8.72
CA GLY A 81 -8.46 3.10 -9.32
C GLY A 81 -7.07 3.02 -9.97
N LEU A 82 -6.57 4.10 -10.58
CA LEU A 82 -5.20 4.15 -11.13
C LEU A 82 -4.12 4.15 -10.04
N ALA A 83 -4.34 4.87 -8.94
CA ALA A 83 -3.40 4.84 -7.81
C ALA A 83 -3.49 3.49 -7.07
N ALA A 84 -4.69 2.92 -6.95
CA ALA A 84 -4.93 1.61 -6.34
C ALA A 84 -4.23 0.48 -7.10
N THR A 85 -4.25 0.50 -8.43
CA THR A 85 -3.56 -0.49 -9.27
C THR A 85 -2.04 -0.38 -9.22
N LEU A 86 -1.49 0.82 -9.02
CA LEU A 86 -0.05 1.02 -8.92
C LEU A 86 0.54 0.68 -7.54
N ARG A 87 -0.25 0.83 -6.47
CA ARG A 87 0.16 0.54 -5.08
C ARG A 87 0.91 -0.77 -4.88
N PRO A 88 0.43 -1.94 -5.34
CA PRO A 88 1.16 -3.18 -5.15
C PRO A 88 2.56 -3.11 -5.78
N PHE A 89 2.72 -2.50 -6.97
CA PHE A 89 4.02 -2.34 -7.61
C PHE A 89 4.95 -1.42 -6.80
N LEU A 90 4.42 -0.38 -6.14
CA LEU A 90 5.20 0.47 -5.24
C LEU A 90 5.67 -0.30 -4.00
N TYR A 91 4.82 -1.16 -3.42
CA TYR A 91 5.23 -2.05 -2.33
C TYR A 91 6.33 -3.02 -2.78
N PHE A 92 6.18 -3.63 -3.95
CA PHE A 92 7.21 -4.49 -4.55
C PHE A 92 8.55 -3.76 -4.70
N ALA A 93 8.53 -2.58 -5.33
CA ALA A 93 9.73 -1.79 -5.58
C ALA A 93 10.40 -1.35 -4.26
N ALA A 94 9.62 -0.84 -3.31
CA ALA A 94 10.13 -0.39 -2.02
C ALA A 94 10.73 -1.54 -1.20
N ILE A 95 10.01 -2.67 -1.06
CA ILE A 95 10.50 -3.85 -0.32
C ILE A 95 11.76 -4.40 -0.99
N ALA A 96 11.77 -4.53 -2.32
CA ALA A 96 12.94 -5.02 -3.05
C ALA A 96 14.16 -4.11 -2.86
N ALA A 97 13.97 -2.78 -2.93
CA ALA A 97 15.04 -1.81 -2.73
C ALA A 97 15.62 -1.89 -1.31
N ILE A 98 14.76 -1.90 -0.28
CA ILE A 98 15.19 -1.98 1.12
C ILE A 98 15.87 -3.32 1.42
N PHE A 99 15.31 -4.42 0.92
CA PHE A 99 15.88 -5.75 1.11
C PHE A 99 17.24 -5.90 0.42
N TRP A 100 17.40 -5.32 -0.77
CA TRP A 100 18.68 -5.27 -1.47
C TRP A 100 19.73 -4.50 -0.69
N VAL A 101 19.37 -3.32 -0.18
CA VAL A 101 20.22 -2.50 0.70
C VAL A 101 20.62 -3.31 1.94
N LYS A 102 19.64 -3.89 2.67
CA LYS A 102 19.89 -4.75 3.84
C LYS A 102 20.89 -5.86 3.53
N ARG A 103 20.72 -6.57 2.41
CA ARG A 103 21.60 -7.67 2.00
C ARG A 103 23.01 -7.18 1.65
N ARG A 104 23.16 -5.99 1.06
CA ARG A 104 24.45 -5.40 0.71
C ARG A 104 25.24 -4.94 1.95
N TYR A 105 24.56 -4.38 2.96
CA TYR A 105 25.19 -3.89 4.18
C TYR A 105 25.36 -4.96 5.27
N GLY A 106 24.52 -6.00 5.29
CA GLY A 106 24.65 -7.15 6.18
C GLY A 106 25.66 -8.22 5.73
N GLY A 107 26.43 -7.95 4.66
CA GLY A 107 27.50 -8.82 4.16
C GLY A 107 28.84 -8.63 4.87
N ARG A 108 28.83 -8.31 6.17
CA ARG A 108 29.99 -8.34 7.07
C ARG A 108 29.68 -9.23 8.26
#